data_AF-A0A2N4XGC8-F1
#
_entry.id   AF-A0A2N4XGC8-F1
#
_cell.length_a   1.000
_cell.length_b   1.000
_cell.length_c   1.000
_cell.angle_alpha   90.00
_cell.angle_beta   90.00
_cell.angle_gamma   90.00
#
_symmetry.space_group_name_H-M   'P 1'
#
loop_
_entity.id
_entity.type
_entity.pdbx_description
1 polymer ?
#
loop_
_entity_poly.entity_id
_entity_poly.type
_entity_poly.pdbx_seq_one_letter_code
_entity_poly.pdbx_strand_id
1 'polypeptide(L)'
;MPEKYHITYLMGAGASAKGIPIVSEFNSIPKLAMEYIDTLSINISIKTKIKIVLEKYQTEFESASSMDTLAKRYYQTDESRLVYFEYKLFLELIFCFCHFKKKKKQYFENTLMETASYGFEHSNIDSRYENLIRTIGEKTDNPSKLLKVEIPNNFDFISWNYDIHFESAIINNLYDKNNEFKAYEEFLGITNENSLYTGAKLLKLNGSSINDNIVKNVFNRKEPATHSQVEYPDIHLIDALEKIIENYENSLNQDKGPESSSIKFGWENQNDDDLKEKLKKIAEKTDILVLIGYSFPTVNRLVDQAFFKSLEEKDSKVQIYTQGKDFSDSVKIEKLLNQCYSNNKAPFDIFPVEGGDFFYVPAQYFETKDETVQVW
;
A
#
# COMPACT_ATOMS: atom_id res chain seq x y z
N MET A 1 5.39 1.93 -28.01
CA MET A 1 5.87 3.21 -28.58
C MET A 1 7.30 3.46 -28.08
N PRO A 2 8.19 4.21 -28.75
CA PRO A 2 9.48 4.55 -28.13
C PRO A 2 9.20 5.42 -26.88
N GLU A 3 9.57 4.90 -25.71
CA GLU A 3 9.30 5.52 -24.42
C GLU A 3 10.16 6.79 -24.27
N LYS A 4 9.53 7.98 -24.33
CA LYS A 4 10.22 9.28 -24.29
C LYS A 4 10.59 9.70 -22.86
N TYR A 5 9.78 9.31 -21.88
CA TYR A 5 9.93 9.71 -20.49
C TYR A 5 9.70 8.54 -19.56
N HIS A 6 10.51 8.45 -18.51
CA HIS A 6 10.32 7.52 -17.41
C HIS A 6 9.53 8.17 -16.28
N ILE A 7 8.41 7.57 -15.90
CA ILE A 7 7.46 8.10 -14.91
C ILE A 7 7.53 7.25 -13.65
N THR A 8 7.83 7.87 -12.52
CA THR A 8 7.82 7.22 -11.22
C THR A 8 6.72 7.82 -10.37
N TYR A 9 5.91 6.97 -9.73
CA TYR A 9 4.95 7.40 -8.72
C TYR A 9 5.53 7.17 -7.33
N LEU A 10 5.45 8.17 -6.45
CA LEU A 10 5.70 8.02 -5.02
C LEU A 10 4.40 8.23 -4.25
N MET A 11 3.93 7.16 -3.61
CA MET A 11 2.59 7.05 -3.04
C MET A 11 2.69 7.08 -1.52
N GLY A 12 2.04 8.08 -0.93
CA GLY A 12 1.86 8.23 0.52
C GLY A 12 0.49 7.77 0.99
N ALA A 13 0.27 7.82 2.30
CA ALA A 13 -0.96 7.30 2.92
C ALA A 13 -2.23 7.95 2.36
N GLY A 14 -2.16 9.21 1.90
CA GLY A 14 -3.28 9.89 1.26
C GLY A 14 -3.71 9.28 -0.09
N ALA A 15 -2.83 8.53 -0.76
CA ALA A 15 -3.17 7.79 -1.98
C ALA A 15 -4.24 6.72 -1.72
N SER A 16 -4.39 6.26 -0.48
CA SER A 16 -5.35 5.20 -0.10
C SER A 16 -6.50 5.71 0.76
N ALA A 17 -6.65 7.03 0.92
CA ALA A 17 -7.62 7.62 1.85
C ALA A 17 -9.10 7.31 1.54
N LYS A 18 -9.42 6.81 0.34
CA LYS A 18 -10.77 6.28 0.03
C LYS A 18 -10.90 4.80 0.41
N GLY A 19 -9.82 4.02 0.38
CA GLY A 19 -9.87 2.57 0.58
C GLY A 19 -9.57 2.11 2.01
N ILE A 20 -8.77 2.86 2.77
CA ILE A 20 -8.47 2.60 4.18
C ILE A 20 -8.73 3.85 5.04
N PRO A 21 -9.03 3.68 6.34
CA PRO A 21 -9.17 4.80 7.26
C PRO A 21 -7.91 5.66 7.27
N ILE A 22 -8.07 6.97 7.46
CA ILE A 22 -6.93 7.87 7.75
C ILE A 22 -6.61 7.84 9.24
N VAL A 23 -5.41 8.31 9.65
CA VAL A 23 -4.92 8.24 11.05
C VAL A 23 -5.96 8.74 12.08
N SER A 24 -6.69 9.82 11.77
CA SER A 24 -7.73 10.37 12.66
C SER A 24 -8.94 9.44 12.87
N GLU A 25 -9.14 8.46 12.00
CA GLU A 25 -10.26 7.50 12.04
C GLU A 25 -9.85 6.17 12.69
N PHE A 26 -8.54 5.88 12.78
CA PHE A 26 -8.02 4.61 13.30
C PHE A 26 -8.44 4.30 14.74
N ASN A 27 -8.69 5.30 15.59
CA ASN A 27 -9.09 5.09 17.00
C ASN A 27 -10.34 4.21 17.14
N SER A 28 -11.27 4.29 16.18
CA SER A 28 -12.51 3.52 16.22
C SER A 28 -12.38 2.10 15.66
N ILE A 29 -11.35 1.84 14.87
CA ILE A 29 -11.23 0.62 14.06
C ILE A 29 -10.99 -0.64 14.90
N PRO A 30 -10.14 -0.65 15.95
CA PRO A 30 -9.97 -1.81 16.81
C PRO A 30 -11.28 -2.29 17.42
N LYS A 31 -12.10 -1.36 17.92
CA LYS A 31 -13.40 -1.67 18.50
C LYS A 31 -14.35 -2.30 17.48
N LEU A 32 -14.46 -1.69 16.30
CA LEU A 32 -15.28 -2.22 15.19
C LEU A 32 -14.78 -3.61 14.74
N ALA A 33 -13.46 -3.81 14.69
CA ALA A 33 -12.87 -5.09 14.33
C ALA A 33 -13.24 -6.18 15.35
N MET A 34 -13.14 -5.90 16.65
CA MET A 34 -13.52 -6.84 17.71
C MET A 34 -15.00 -7.24 17.64
N GLU A 35 -15.90 -6.26 17.48
CA GLU A 35 -17.34 -6.51 17.32
C GLU A 35 -17.62 -7.36 16.08
N TYR A 36 -16.93 -7.09 14.96
CA TYR A 36 -17.11 -7.86 13.73
C TYR A 36 -16.58 -9.29 13.87
N ILE A 37 -15.40 -9.46 14.44
CA ILE A 37 -14.78 -10.75 14.74
C ILE A 37 -15.69 -11.59 15.64
N ASP A 38 -16.46 -10.96 16.55
CA ASP A 38 -17.47 -11.64 17.34
C ASP A 38 -18.57 -12.32 16.50
N THR A 39 -18.82 -11.84 15.28
CA THR A 39 -19.78 -12.44 14.34
C THR A 39 -19.18 -13.53 13.45
N LEU A 40 -17.85 -13.65 13.39
CA LEU A 40 -17.17 -14.59 12.51
C LEU A 40 -17.11 -16.01 13.10
N SER A 41 -17.25 -17.00 12.23
CA SER A 41 -17.13 -18.43 12.55
C SER A 41 -15.67 -18.90 12.53
N ILE A 42 -14.80 -18.24 13.31
CA ILE A 42 -13.37 -18.57 13.46
C ILE A 42 -13.19 -19.47 14.69
N ASN A 43 -12.10 -20.26 14.73
CA ASN A 43 -11.67 -20.96 15.93
C ASN A 43 -11.64 -20.03 17.17
N ILE A 44 -12.26 -20.46 18.27
CA ILE A 44 -12.40 -19.65 19.50
C ILE A 44 -11.05 -19.22 20.10
N SER A 45 -10.02 -20.06 19.98
CA SER A 45 -8.67 -19.75 20.46
C SER A 45 -8.05 -18.60 19.68
N ILE A 46 -8.14 -18.65 18.34
CA ILE A 46 -7.65 -17.60 17.44
C ILE A 46 -8.41 -16.30 17.70
N LYS A 47 -9.74 -16.38 17.76
CA LYS A 47 -10.63 -15.25 18.08
C LYS A 47 -10.24 -14.55 19.39
N THR A 48 -10.00 -15.33 20.44
CA THR A 48 -9.59 -14.82 21.75
C THR A 48 -8.25 -14.10 21.67
N LYS A 49 -7.26 -14.69 20.98
CA LYS A 49 -5.93 -14.06 20.79
C LYS A 49 -6.02 -12.74 20.05
N ILE A 50 -6.78 -12.69 18.95
CA ILE A 50 -6.98 -11.46 18.19
C ILE A 50 -7.60 -10.37 19.09
N LYS A 51 -8.65 -10.69 19.84
CA LYS A 51 -9.28 -9.72 20.74
C LYS A 51 -8.32 -9.19 21.81
N ILE A 52 -7.52 -10.06 22.43
CA ILE A 52 -6.52 -9.62 23.42
C ILE A 52 -5.55 -8.59 22.81
N VAL A 53 -5.04 -8.85 21.60
CA VAL A 53 -4.14 -7.93 20.90
C VAL A 53 -4.84 -6.62 20.56
N LEU A 54 -6.07 -6.68 20.03
CA LEU A 54 -6.85 -5.49 19.67
C LEU A 54 -7.19 -4.63 20.90
N GLU A 55 -7.64 -5.24 22.00
CA GLU A 55 -7.99 -4.56 23.26
C GLU A 55 -6.77 -3.86 23.87
N LYS A 56 -5.64 -4.55 23.93
CA LYS A 56 -4.39 -4.02 24.47
C LYS A 56 -4.00 -2.71 23.77
N TYR A 57 -3.88 -2.75 22.45
CA TYR A 57 -3.34 -1.61 21.69
C TYR A 57 -4.39 -0.54 21.36
N GLN A 58 -5.70 -0.81 21.47
CA GLN A 58 -6.70 0.24 21.33
C GLN A 58 -6.47 1.39 22.33
N THR A 59 -6.28 1.06 23.60
CA THR A 59 -6.08 2.06 24.66
C THR A 59 -4.80 2.86 24.46
N GLU A 60 -3.72 2.17 24.06
CA GLU A 60 -2.43 2.83 23.81
C GLU A 60 -2.49 3.72 22.57
N PHE A 61 -3.23 3.30 21.55
CA PHE A 61 -3.43 4.05 20.32
C PHE A 61 -4.21 5.36 20.54
N GLU A 62 -5.25 5.35 21.40
CA GLU A 62 -5.99 6.55 21.79
C GLU A 62 -5.09 7.63 22.43
N SER A 63 -3.96 7.22 23.03
CA SER A 63 -2.97 8.11 23.63
C SER A 63 -1.87 8.58 22.66
N ALA A 64 -1.79 8.00 21.47
CA ALA A 64 -0.75 8.27 20.48
C ALA A 64 -1.24 9.24 19.40
N SER A 65 -0.33 10.03 18.83
CA SER A 65 -0.65 10.94 17.72
C SER A 65 -0.80 10.22 16.38
N SER A 66 -0.20 9.03 16.23
CA SER A 66 -0.25 8.20 15.02
C SER A 66 0.27 6.78 15.29
N MET A 67 -0.02 5.85 14.36
CA MET A 67 0.51 4.48 14.39
C MET A 67 2.03 4.46 14.41
N ASP A 68 2.67 5.31 13.60
CA ASP A 68 4.13 5.38 13.50
C ASP A 68 4.74 5.94 14.78
N THR A 69 4.07 6.88 15.46
CA THR A 69 4.57 7.42 16.73
C THR A 69 4.58 6.36 17.82
N LEU A 70 3.52 5.55 17.90
CA LEU A 70 3.44 4.46 18.87
C LEU A 70 4.45 3.34 18.55
N ALA A 71 4.58 2.96 17.27
CA ALA A 71 5.60 2.00 16.85
C ALA A 71 7.01 2.51 17.16
N LYS A 72 7.28 3.80 16.91
CA LYS A 72 8.58 4.41 17.18
C LYS A 72 8.89 4.40 18.68
N ARG A 73 7.88 4.65 19.53
CA ARG A 73 8.01 4.55 20.99
C ARG A 73 8.49 3.16 21.39
N TYR A 74 7.77 2.11 21.00
CA TYR A 74 8.17 0.73 21.32
C TYR A 74 9.53 0.34 20.75
N TYR A 75 9.89 0.85 19.58
CA TYR A 75 11.21 0.61 18.99
C TYR A 75 12.35 1.28 19.78
N GLN A 76 12.09 2.44 20.38
CA GLN A 76 13.12 3.24 21.08
C GLN A 76 13.21 2.92 22.57
N THR A 77 12.10 2.56 23.20
CA THR A 77 12.11 2.07 24.57
C THR A 77 12.74 0.68 24.57
N ASP A 78 13.63 0.38 25.52
CA ASP A 78 14.13 -0.98 25.78
C ASP A 78 13.04 -1.96 26.26
N GLU A 79 11.76 -1.64 26.02
CA GLU A 79 10.67 -2.60 26.10
C GLU A 79 11.03 -3.81 25.22
N SER A 80 10.68 -5.01 25.70
CA SER A 80 11.11 -6.24 25.04
C SER A 80 10.74 -6.19 23.56
N ARG A 81 11.68 -6.58 22.68
CA ARG A 81 11.49 -6.74 21.22
C ARG A 81 10.15 -7.40 20.84
N LEU A 82 9.62 -8.26 21.73
CA LEU A 82 8.31 -8.89 21.64
C LEU A 82 7.12 -7.91 21.60
N VAL A 83 7.12 -6.85 22.41
CA VAL A 83 6.03 -5.86 22.45
C VAL A 83 5.94 -5.11 21.13
N TYR A 84 7.09 -4.75 20.57
CA TYR A 84 7.15 -4.10 19.27
C TYR A 84 6.62 -4.99 18.14
N PHE A 85 6.92 -6.30 18.18
CA PHE A 85 6.40 -7.24 17.19
C PHE A 85 4.92 -7.58 17.39
N GLU A 86 4.44 -7.68 18.63
CA GLU A 86 3.01 -7.81 18.91
C GLU A 86 2.23 -6.57 18.46
N TYR A 87 2.84 -5.38 18.52
CA TYR A 87 2.24 -4.18 17.94
C TYR A 87 2.19 -4.22 16.40
N LYS A 88 3.21 -4.77 15.75
CA LYS A 88 3.14 -5.00 14.29
C LYS A 88 2.04 -6.00 13.92
N LEU A 89 1.87 -7.07 14.70
CA LEU A 89 0.73 -8.00 14.57
C LEU A 89 -0.60 -7.23 14.68
N PHE A 90 -0.74 -6.34 15.67
CA PHE A 90 -1.92 -5.49 15.80
C PHE A 90 -2.21 -4.70 14.52
N LEU A 91 -1.19 -4.08 13.91
CA LEU A 91 -1.36 -3.34 12.66
C LEU A 91 -1.79 -4.27 11.51
N GLU A 92 -1.15 -5.43 11.34
CA GLU A 92 -1.54 -6.41 10.31
C GLU A 92 -3.00 -6.85 10.47
N LEU A 93 -3.46 -7.12 11.69
CA LEU A 93 -4.85 -7.48 11.98
C LEU A 93 -5.82 -6.36 11.60
N ILE A 94 -5.49 -5.11 11.93
CA ILE A 94 -6.32 -3.94 11.61
C ILE A 94 -6.40 -3.71 10.10
N PHE A 95 -5.28 -3.74 9.39
CA PHE A 95 -5.28 -3.56 7.95
C PHE A 95 -5.99 -4.72 7.24
N CYS A 96 -5.76 -5.97 7.66
CA CYS A 96 -6.50 -7.13 7.17
C CYS A 96 -8.01 -6.95 7.34
N PHE A 97 -8.46 -6.51 8.52
CA PHE A 97 -9.85 -6.17 8.76
C PHE A 97 -10.36 -5.08 7.80
N CYS A 98 -9.61 -3.99 7.62
CA CYS A 98 -9.97 -2.91 6.70
C CYS A 98 -10.09 -3.38 5.24
N HIS A 99 -9.24 -4.30 4.79
CA HIS A 99 -9.22 -4.79 3.42
C HIS A 99 -10.32 -5.80 3.09
N PHE A 100 -10.64 -6.69 4.03
CA PHE A 100 -11.54 -7.81 3.75
C PHE A 100 -12.92 -7.68 4.40
N LYS A 101 -13.16 -6.73 5.30
CA LYS A 101 -14.50 -6.53 5.86
C LYS A 101 -15.48 -6.22 4.72
N LYS A 102 -16.45 -7.11 4.46
CA LYS A 102 -17.56 -6.77 3.57
C LYS A 102 -18.52 -5.86 4.32
N LYS A 103 -19.08 -4.85 3.63
CA LYS A 103 -20.20 -4.09 4.18
C LYS A 103 -21.41 -5.02 4.36
N LYS A 104 -21.75 -5.38 5.59
CA LYS A 104 -23.10 -5.88 5.89
C LYS A 104 -24.05 -4.69 5.85
N LYS A 105 -24.67 -4.44 4.69
CA LYS A 105 -25.65 -3.36 4.45
C LYS A 105 -26.83 -3.36 5.43
N GLN A 106 -27.02 -4.42 6.22
CA GLN A 106 -28.27 -4.68 6.94
C GLN A 106 -28.18 -4.72 8.48
N TYR A 107 -26.98 -4.74 9.09
CA TYR A 107 -26.85 -4.96 10.55
C TYR A 107 -26.51 -3.72 11.38
N PHE A 108 -25.98 -2.66 10.76
CA PHE A 108 -25.57 -1.43 11.49
C PHE A 108 -26.60 -0.29 11.43
N GLU A 109 -27.59 -0.34 10.53
CA GLU A 109 -28.60 0.72 10.43
C GLU A 109 -29.52 0.79 11.67
N ASN A 110 -29.61 -0.27 12.48
CA ASN A 110 -30.61 -0.35 13.55
C ASN A 110 -30.07 -0.26 14.99
N THR A 111 -28.75 -0.23 15.24
CA THR A 111 -28.27 -0.44 16.62
C THR A 111 -27.24 0.51 17.20
N LEU A 112 -26.75 1.56 16.52
CA LEU A 112 -26.06 2.67 17.20
C LEU A 112 -25.88 3.89 16.28
N MET A 113 -26.60 4.97 16.64
CA MET A 113 -26.23 6.38 16.45
C MET A 113 -26.17 6.99 15.05
N GLU A 114 -27.19 7.82 14.79
CA GLU A 114 -27.22 8.99 13.88
C GLU A 114 -26.10 10.04 14.14
N THR A 115 -25.20 9.84 15.12
CA THR A 115 -24.17 10.84 15.47
C THR A 115 -22.80 10.61 14.84
N ALA A 116 -22.66 9.63 13.95
CA ALA A 116 -21.56 9.67 13.02
C ALA A 116 -21.98 9.06 11.68
N SER A 117 -22.28 9.94 10.74
CA SER A 117 -22.18 9.70 9.31
C SER A 117 -20.72 9.39 8.93
N TYR A 118 -20.11 8.36 9.52
CA TYR A 118 -18.91 7.71 9.02
C TYR A 118 -19.34 6.88 7.81
N GLY A 119 -19.51 7.58 6.69
CA GLY A 119 -19.79 7.02 5.37
C GLY A 119 -18.60 6.21 4.86
N PHE A 120 -18.34 5.05 5.47
CA PHE A 120 -17.47 4.05 4.89
C PHE A 120 -18.26 3.33 3.78
N GLU A 121 -18.47 4.05 2.68
CA GLU A 121 -19.16 3.61 1.48
C GLU A 121 -18.23 2.87 0.48
N HIS A 122 -17.14 2.26 0.93
CA HIS A 122 -16.17 1.65 0.02
C HIS A 122 -16.31 0.12 -0.06
N SER A 123 -16.42 -0.41 -1.29
CA SER A 123 -16.08 -1.81 -1.58
C SER A 123 -14.57 -1.90 -1.84
N ASN A 124 -13.85 -2.35 -0.80
CA ASN A 124 -12.50 -2.94 -0.63
C ASN A 124 -11.25 -2.44 -1.39
N ILE A 125 -11.34 -1.75 -2.52
CA ILE A 125 -10.16 -1.23 -3.24
C ILE A 125 -10.44 0.19 -3.72
N ASP A 126 -9.53 1.11 -3.46
CA ASP A 126 -9.63 2.47 -3.99
C ASP A 126 -9.56 2.44 -5.52
N SER A 127 -10.67 2.82 -6.17
CA SER A 127 -10.86 2.73 -7.62
C SER A 127 -9.85 3.55 -8.42
N ARG A 128 -9.15 4.51 -7.79
CA ARG A 128 -8.08 5.27 -8.41
C ARG A 128 -6.92 4.39 -8.85
N TYR A 129 -6.60 3.36 -8.07
CA TYR A 129 -5.54 2.40 -8.42
C TYR A 129 -5.95 1.59 -9.64
N GLU A 130 -7.17 1.05 -9.67
CA GLU A 130 -7.71 0.35 -10.84
C GLU A 130 -7.70 1.24 -12.08
N ASN A 131 -8.19 2.48 -11.95
CA ASN A 131 -8.20 3.41 -13.07
C ASN A 131 -6.79 3.71 -13.59
N LEU A 132 -5.81 3.93 -12.70
CA LEU A 132 -4.43 4.14 -13.08
C LEU A 132 -3.87 2.95 -13.88
N ILE A 133 -4.03 1.73 -13.34
CA ILE A 133 -3.58 0.50 -13.98
C ILE A 133 -4.25 0.30 -15.35
N ARG A 134 -5.54 0.57 -15.48
CA ARG A 134 -6.26 0.50 -16.77
C ARG A 134 -5.82 1.58 -17.76
N THR A 135 -5.47 2.76 -17.28
CA THR A 135 -5.10 3.91 -18.12
C THR A 135 -3.72 3.75 -18.73
N ILE A 136 -2.76 3.23 -17.97
CA ILE A 136 -1.38 3.03 -18.44
C ILE A 136 -1.15 1.62 -19.00
N GLY A 137 -2.02 0.66 -18.69
CA GLY A 137 -1.86 -0.73 -19.09
C GLY A 137 -2.01 -0.89 -20.61
N GLU A 138 -1.03 -1.52 -21.23
CA GLU A 138 -1.06 -1.85 -22.66
C GLU A 138 -1.50 -3.29 -22.86
N LYS A 139 -2.42 -3.54 -23.79
CA LYS A 139 -2.79 -4.91 -24.15
C LYS A 139 -1.58 -5.63 -24.75
N THR A 140 -1.30 -6.84 -24.27
CA THR A 140 -0.28 -7.73 -24.83
C THR A 140 -0.95 -8.94 -25.47
N ASP A 141 -0.53 -9.27 -26.68
CA ASP A 141 -0.93 -10.52 -27.36
C ASP A 141 0.16 -11.61 -27.21
N ASN A 142 1.18 -11.39 -26.36
CA ASN A 142 2.25 -12.35 -26.15
C ASN A 142 1.74 -13.60 -25.41
N PRO A 143 1.68 -14.77 -26.08
CA PRO A 143 1.15 -15.98 -25.45
C PRO A 143 2.06 -16.54 -24.34
N SER A 144 3.30 -16.07 -24.23
CA SER A 144 4.20 -16.45 -23.14
C SER A 144 3.93 -15.70 -21.84
N LYS A 145 3.10 -14.65 -21.88
CA LYS A 145 2.78 -13.84 -20.71
C LYS A 145 1.41 -14.21 -20.16
N LEU A 146 1.34 -14.27 -18.83
CA LEU A 146 0.13 -14.66 -18.11
C LEU A 146 -0.89 -13.54 -18.04
N LEU A 147 -0.42 -12.30 -18.15
CA LEU A 147 -1.24 -11.09 -18.14
C LEU A 147 -1.63 -10.70 -19.57
N LYS A 148 -2.89 -10.30 -19.76
CA LYS A 148 -3.36 -9.73 -21.04
C LYS A 148 -3.08 -8.24 -21.17
N VAL A 149 -2.63 -7.62 -20.09
CA VAL A 149 -2.31 -6.21 -20.00
C VAL A 149 -0.99 -6.09 -19.23
N GLU A 150 -0.05 -5.31 -19.76
CA GLU A 150 1.25 -5.06 -19.17
C GLU A 150 1.36 -3.59 -18.77
N ILE A 151 2.05 -3.35 -17.66
CA ILE A 151 2.48 -1.99 -17.32
C ILE A 151 3.73 -1.67 -18.14
N PRO A 152 3.77 -0.54 -18.87
CA PRO A 152 4.91 -0.17 -19.70
C PRO A 152 6.24 -0.10 -18.93
N ASN A 153 7.35 -0.29 -19.64
CA ASN A 153 8.66 -0.41 -19.00
C ASN A 153 9.16 0.91 -18.41
N ASN A 154 8.62 2.03 -18.88
CA ASN A 154 8.89 3.37 -18.40
C ASN A 154 8.08 3.80 -17.16
N PHE A 155 7.39 2.89 -16.46
CA PHE A 155 6.75 3.18 -15.18
C PHE A 155 7.44 2.49 -14.00
N ASP A 156 7.55 3.18 -12.87
CA ASP A 156 7.78 2.57 -11.55
C ASP A 156 6.85 3.16 -10.50
N PHE A 157 6.67 2.40 -9.42
CA PHE A 157 5.87 2.77 -8.26
C PHE A 157 6.71 2.56 -7.01
N ILE A 158 6.74 3.58 -6.15
CA ILE A 158 7.30 3.54 -4.81
C ILE A 158 6.14 3.83 -3.86
N SER A 159 5.98 3.03 -2.82
CA SER A 159 4.87 3.19 -1.88
C SER A 159 5.34 3.12 -0.44
N TRP A 160 4.92 4.12 0.35
CA TRP A 160 4.98 4.10 1.81
C TRP A 160 3.72 3.47 2.42
N ASN A 161 2.75 3.02 1.62
CA ASN A 161 1.49 2.52 2.13
C ASN A 161 1.59 1.06 2.57
N TYR A 162 0.94 0.77 3.70
CA TYR A 162 0.80 -0.58 4.23
C TYR A 162 -0.29 -1.39 3.50
N ASP A 163 -1.25 -0.72 2.84
CA ASP A 163 -2.38 -1.40 2.19
C ASP A 163 -2.00 -2.19 0.93
N ILE A 164 -2.95 -2.99 0.45
CA ILE A 164 -2.82 -3.85 -0.73
C ILE A 164 -3.50 -3.29 -1.99
N HIS A 165 -3.74 -1.98 -2.11
CA HIS A 165 -4.57 -1.45 -3.20
C HIS A 165 -3.93 -1.62 -4.58
N PHE A 166 -2.60 -1.48 -4.70
CA PHE A 166 -1.89 -1.73 -5.96
C PHE A 166 -2.00 -3.20 -6.37
N GLU A 167 -1.66 -4.08 -5.44
CA GLU A 167 -1.66 -5.53 -5.60
C GLU A 167 -3.03 -6.00 -6.07
N SER A 168 -4.07 -5.52 -5.38
CA SER A 168 -5.45 -5.88 -5.68
C SER A 168 -5.92 -5.30 -7.02
N ALA A 169 -5.52 -4.07 -7.36
CA ALA A 169 -5.83 -3.49 -8.66
C ALA A 169 -5.21 -4.32 -9.79
N ILE A 170 -3.98 -4.78 -9.63
CA ILE A 170 -3.28 -5.59 -10.65
C ILE A 170 -3.93 -6.96 -10.78
N ILE A 171 -4.20 -7.63 -9.66
CA ILE A 171 -4.89 -8.92 -9.64
C ILE A 171 -6.28 -8.80 -10.29
N ASN A 172 -7.03 -7.71 -10.05
CA ASN A 172 -8.36 -7.56 -10.65
C ASN A 172 -8.34 -7.20 -12.14
N ASN A 173 -7.32 -6.49 -12.62
CA ASN A 173 -7.32 -5.89 -13.95
C ASN A 173 -6.61 -6.69 -15.03
N LEU A 174 -5.54 -7.40 -14.66
CA LEU A 174 -4.62 -7.95 -15.66
C LEU A 174 -4.94 -9.43 -15.99
N TYR A 175 -6.00 -10.00 -15.42
CA TYR A 175 -6.12 -11.42 -15.10
C TYR A 175 -6.82 -12.37 -16.11
N ASP A 176 -6.30 -13.60 -16.19
CA ASP A 176 -6.97 -14.84 -16.61
C ASP A 176 -7.08 -15.77 -15.38
N LYS A 177 -8.30 -16.17 -15.00
CA LYS A 177 -8.69 -16.86 -13.73
C LYS A 177 -7.89 -18.11 -13.36
N ASN A 178 -7.02 -18.61 -14.23
CA ASN A 178 -6.30 -19.86 -14.06
C ASN A 178 -4.88 -19.72 -13.47
N ASN A 179 -4.34 -18.50 -13.27
CA ASN A 179 -2.93 -18.33 -12.84
C ASN A 179 -2.64 -17.27 -11.74
N GLU A 180 -3.64 -16.93 -10.91
CA GLU A 180 -3.63 -16.18 -9.62
C GLU A 180 -2.38 -15.41 -9.21
N PHE A 181 -1.38 -16.21 -8.94
CA PHE A 181 -0.27 -15.80 -8.14
C PHE A 181 1.00 -15.51 -8.95
N LYS A 182 1.16 -16.13 -10.13
CA LYS A 182 2.37 -15.93 -10.95
C LYS A 182 2.46 -14.53 -11.55
N ALA A 183 1.33 -13.94 -11.90
CA ALA A 183 1.32 -12.56 -12.41
C ALA A 183 1.64 -11.52 -11.33
N TYR A 184 1.19 -11.79 -10.09
CA TYR A 184 1.57 -11.00 -8.93
C TYR A 184 3.08 -11.09 -8.68
N GLU A 185 3.64 -12.30 -8.75
CA GLU A 185 5.09 -12.51 -8.67
C GLU A 185 5.84 -11.75 -9.78
N GLU A 186 5.38 -11.85 -11.04
CA GLU A 186 5.99 -11.14 -12.18
C GLU A 186 5.98 -9.61 -11.98
N PHE A 187 4.85 -9.05 -11.54
CA PHE A 187 4.74 -7.61 -11.31
C PHE A 187 5.64 -7.10 -10.18
N LEU A 188 5.71 -7.85 -9.08
CA LEU A 188 6.60 -7.54 -7.96
C LEU A 188 8.07 -7.87 -8.25
N GLY A 189 8.36 -8.50 -9.40
CA GLY A 189 9.69 -9.01 -9.71
C GLY A 189 10.15 -10.11 -8.74
N ILE A 190 9.21 -10.82 -8.11
CA ILE A 190 9.46 -11.99 -7.28
C ILE A 190 9.68 -13.17 -8.22
N THR A 191 10.79 -13.85 -8.06
CA THR A 191 11.20 -14.97 -8.90
C THR A 191 11.89 -15.99 -8.01
N ASN A 192 11.66 -17.27 -8.30
CA ASN A 192 11.78 -18.36 -7.34
C ASN A 192 13.20 -18.75 -6.87
N GLU A 193 14.26 -18.00 -7.20
CA GLU A 193 15.62 -18.38 -6.83
C GLU A 193 16.47 -17.14 -6.57
N ASN A 194 16.86 -16.90 -5.30
CA ASN A 194 18.07 -16.22 -4.78
C ASN A 194 18.76 -15.11 -5.60
N SER A 195 18.06 -14.46 -6.51
CA SER A 195 18.60 -13.47 -7.39
C SER A 195 18.05 -12.11 -6.96
N LEU A 196 18.98 -11.17 -6.86
CA LEU A 196 18.72 -9.76 -6.64
C LEU A 196 18.05 -9.24 -7.92
N TYR A 197 16.72 -9.31 -7.98
CA TYR A 197 16.03 -9.19 -9.27
C TYR A 197 15.88 -7.76 -9.81
N THR A 198 16.23 -7.65 -11.08
CA THR A 198 16.08 -6.55 -12.02
C THR A 198 14.63 -6.53 -12.55
N GLY A 199 13.78 -5.59 -12.11
CA GLY A 199 12.50 -5.34 -12.81
C GLY A 199 11.22 -5.16 -11.97
N ALA A 200 11.28 -5.16 -10.63
CA ALA A 200 10.11 -4.88 -9.81
C ALA A 200 9.51 -3.51 -10.15
N LYS A 201 8.25 -3.49 -10.61
CA LYS A 201 7.53 -2.25 -10.95
C LYS A 201 7.05 -1.51 -9.71
N LEU A 202 6.88 -2.22 -8.59
CA LEU A 202 6.43 -1.67 -7.32
C LEU A 202 7.45 -1.96 -6.21
N LEU A 203 7.89 -0.90 -5.54
CA LEU A 203 8.75 -0.94 -4.37
C LEU A 203 7.98 -0.44 -3.13
N LYS A 204 7.66 -1.35 -2.20
CA LYS A 204 6.99 -1.00 -0.94
C LYS A 204 8.00 -0.78 0.19
N LEU A 205 8.17 0.48 0.59
CA LEU A 205 9.15 0.89 1.59
C LEU A 205 8.74 0.45 3.00
N ASN A 206 7.44 0.44 3.28
CA ASN A 206 6.87 0.03 4.55
C ASN A 206 6.44 -1.44 4.57
N GLY A 207 6.87 -2.22 3.58
CA GLY A 207 6.40 -3.59 3.40
C GLY A 207 4.89 -3.63 3.07
N SER A 208 4.21 -4.69 3.48
CA SER A 208 2.78 -4.88 3.21
C SER A 208 2.05 -5.39 4.45
N SER A 209 0.81 -4.96 4.63
CA SER A 209 -0.08 -5.45 5.70
C SER A 209 -0.49 -6.90 5.54
N ILE A 210 -0.33 -7.44 4.33
CA ILE A 210 -0.66 -8.83 4.00
C ILE A 210 0.56 -9.43 3.31
N ASN A 211 1.12 -10.47 3.92
CA ASN A 211 2.24 -11.23 3.37
C ASN A 211 1.81 -12.03 2.13
N ASP A 212 2.73 -12.25 1.18
CA ASP A 212 2.55 -13.08 -0.02
C ASP A 212 1.90 -14.44 0.25
N ASN A 213 2.17 -15.09 1.39
CA ASN A 213 1.53 -16.37 1.72
C ASN A 213 0.03 -16.22 1.99
N ILE A 214 -0.40 -15.09 2.56
CA ILE A 214 -1.81 -14.80 2.79
C ILE A 214 -2.47 -14.46 1.45
N VAL A 215 -1.84 -13.62 0.63
CA VAL A 215 -2.28 -13.35 -0.76
C VAL A 215 -2.44 -14.68 -1.52
N LYS A 216 -1.42 -15.55 -1.52
CA LYS A 216 -1.48 -16.89 -2.13
C LYS A 216 -2.69 -17.68 -1.67
N ASN A 217 -2.94 -17.76 -0.36
CA ASN A 217 -4.01 -18.60 0.17
C ASN A 217 -5.40 -18.00 -0.14
N VAL A 218 -5.52 -16.68 -0.02
CA VAL A 218 -6.77 -15.94 -0.26
C VAL A 218 -7.17 -16.01 -1.72
N PHE A 219 -6.23 -15.82 -2.65
CA PHE A 219 -6.49 -15.78 -4.10
C PHE A 219 -6.40 -17.16 -4.78
N ASN A 220 -5.59 -18.11 -4.31
CA ASN A 220 -5.53 -19.46 -4.92
C ASN A 220 -6.67 -20.39 -4.48
N ARG A 221 -7.58 -19.96 -3.59
CA ARG A 221 -8.80 -20.74 -3.35
C ARG A 221 -9.60 -20.76 -4.64
N LYS A 222 -9.49 -21.87 -5.38
CA LYS A 222 -10.49 -22.25 -6.37
C LYS A 222 -11.81 -22.34 -5.62
N GLU A 223 -12.65 -21.33 -5.72
CA GLU A 223 -14.03 -21.46 -5.26
C GLU A 223 -14.57 -22.75 -5.91
N PRO A 224 -15.07 -23.72 -5.12
CA PRO A 224 -15.68 -24.88 -5.72
C PRO A 224 -16.78 -24.36 -6.66
N ALA A 225 -16.69 -24.74 -7.94
CA ALA A 225 -17.63 -24.34 -9.01
C ALA A 225 -19.04 -24.92 -8.81
N THR A 226 -19.43 -25.15 -7.56
CA THR A 226 -20.79 -25.46 -7.16
C THR A 226 -21.56 -24.14 -7.13
N HIS A 227 -22.47 -23.99 -8.08
CA HIS A 227 -23.44 -22.91 -8.25
C HIS A 227 -24.35 -22.57 -7.03
N SER A 228 -24.00 -22.97 -5.80
CA SER A 228 -24.68 -22.49 -4.61
C SER A 228 -24.24 -21.07 -4.30
N GLN A 229 -25.12 -20.10 -4.59
CA GLN A 229 -25.01 -18.66 -4.34
C GLN A 229 -24.87 -18.26 -2.85
N VAL A 230 -24.41 -19.16 -1.98
CA VAL A 230 -24.05 -18.80 -0.62
C VAL A 230 -22.63 -18.23 -0.68
N GLU A 231 -22.53 -16.95 -1.05
CA GLU A 231 -21.32 -16.17 -0.79
C GLU A 231 -21.04 -16.29 0.70
N TYR A 232 -19.98 -17.01 1.09
CA TYR A 232 -19.41 -16.90 2.43
C TYR A 232 -18.52 -15.67 2.42
N PRO A 233 -19.06 -14.48 2.74
CA PRO A 233 -18.43 -13.22 2.38
C PRO A 233 -17.15 -12.98 3.20
N ASP A 234 -17.03 -13.71 4.31
CA ASP A 234 -15.98 -13.56 5.30
C ASP A 234 -14.84 -14.58 5.15
N ILE A 235 -14.94 -15.55 4.23
CA ILE A 235 -13.97 -16.67 4.17
C ILE A 235 -12.53 -16.18 3.95
N HIS A 236 -12.34 -15.16 3.12
CA HIS A 236 -11.03 -14.57 2.87
C HIS A 236 -10.48 -13.82 4.09
N LEU A 237 -11.35 -13.11 4.83
CA LEU A 237 -10.96 -12.46 6.08
C LEU A 237 -10.57 -13.50 7.14
N ILE A 238 -11.37 -14.57 7.27
CA ILE A 238 -11.12 -15.66 8.23
C ILE A 238 -9.76 -16.30 7.93
N ASP A 239 -9.54 -16.75 6.69
CA ASP A 239 -8.28 -17.38 6.28
C ASP A 239 -7.08 -16.45 6.51
N ALA A 240 -7.23 -15.15 6.21
CA ALA A 240 -6.18 -14.16 6.43
C ALA A 240 -5.88 -13.97 7.92
N LEU A 241 -6.90 -13.82 8.77
CA LEU A 241 -6.72 -13.68 10.23
C LEU A 241 -6.07 -14.92 10.85
N GLU A 242 -6.51 -16.12 10.47
CA GLU A 242 -5.93 -17.37 10.95
C GLU A 242 -4.46 -17.47 10.56
N LYS A 243 -4.12 -17.11 9.30
CA LYS A 243 -2.75 -17.17 8.83
C LYS A 243 -1.83 -16.12 9.47
N ILE A 244 -2.34 -14.92 9.75
CA ILE A 244 -1.60 -13.87 10.49
C ILE A 244 -1.23 -14.40 11.88
N ILE A 245 -2.19 -14.98 12.61
CA ILE A 245 -1.95 -15.52 13.96
C ILE A 245 -0.99 -16.72 13.92
N GLU A 246 -1.16 -17.63 12.96
CA GLU A 246 -0.25 -18.77 12.78
C GLU A 246 1.20 -18.30 12.51
N ASN A 247 1.39 -17.32 11.63
CA ASN A 247 2.71 -16.76 11.32
C ASN A 247 3.35 -16.10 12.54
N TYR A 248 2.55 -15.38 13.33
CA TYR A 248 3.03 -14.77 14.58
C TYR A 248 3.47 -15.84 15.58
N GLU A 249 2.65 -16.86 15.83
CA GLU A 249 2.97 -17.94 16.77
C GLU A 249 4.21 -18.73 16.36
N ASN A 250 4.31 -19.05 15.06
CA ASN A 250 5.49 -19.72 14.53
C ASN A 250 6.77 -18.89 14.73
N SER A 251 6.65 -17.57 14.68
CA SER A 251 7.80 -16.66 14.85
C SER A 251 8.23 -16.49 16.31
N LEU A 252 7.32 -16.66 17.27
CA LEU A 252 7.65 -16.67 18.70
C LEU A 252 8.52 -17.87 19.09
N ASN A 253 8.40 -18.98 18.35
CA ASN A 253 9.14 -20.21 18.61
C ASN A 253 10.53 -20.27 17.94
N GLN A 254 10.94 -19.22 17.21
CA GLN A 254 12.25 -19.19 16.54
C GLN A 254 13.30 -18.53 17.42
N ASP A 255 14.49 -19.12 17.51
CA ASP A 255 15.64 -18.61 18.31
C ASP A 255 16.06 -17.17 17.94
N LYS A 256 15.73 -16.70 16.74
CA LYS A 256 16.03 -15.35 16.25
C LYS A 256 14.95 -14.30 16.62
N GLY A 257 13.85 -14.74 17.22
CA GLY A 257 12.69 -13.92 17.55
C GLY A 257 11.78 -13.62 16.33
N PRO A 258 10.73 -12.80 16.52
CA PRO A 258 9.67 -12.59 15.54
C PRO A 258 10.10 -11.78 14.30
N GLU A 259 10.91 -12.31 13.40
CA GLU A 259 11.26 -11.63 12.13
C GLU A 259 10.15 -11.69 11.06
N SER A 260 8.96 -12.19 11.40
CA SER A 260 7.93 -12.61 10.42
C SER A 260 6.96 -11.52 9.97
N SER A 261 6.95 -10.34 10.59
CA SER A 261 6.02 -9.26 10.20
C SER A 261 6.36 -8.74 8.80
N SER A 262 5.35 -8.65 7.93
CA SER A 262 5.50 -8.05 6.60
C SER A 262 5.44 -6.52 6.65
N ILE A 263 5.01 -5.94 7.77
CA ILE A 263 5.07 -4.50 8.03
C ILE A 263 6.50 -4.07 8.43
N LYS A 264 6.98 -3.03 7.76
CA LYS A 264 8.25 -2.35 8.03
C LYS A 264 8.04 -0.86 8.30
N PHE A 265 8.91 -0.26 9.09
CA PHE A 265 8.92 1.19 9.31
C PHE A 265 10.18 1.83 8.72
N GLY A 266 10.10 3.12 8.35
CA GLY A 266 11.20 3.84 7.73
C GLY A 266 12.53 3.83 8.52
N TRP A 267 12.49 3.69 9.85
CA TRP A 267 13.71 3.59 10.66
C TRP A 267 14.36 2.21 10.67
N GLU A 268 13.64 1.16 10.30
CA GLU A 268 14.18 -0.21 10.23
C GLU A 268 15.03 -0.41 8.97
N ASN A 269 14.74 0.37 7.92
CA ASN A 269 15.40 0.27 6.62
C ASN A 269 16.59 1.23 6.47
N GLN A 270 17.00 1.96 7.52
CA GLN A 270 18.04 3.01 7.39
C GLN A 270 19.40 2.46 6.97
N ASN A 271 19.67 1.20 7.29
CA ASN A 271 20.91 0.50 6.95
C ASN A 271 20.70 -0.57 5.86
N ASP A 272 19.54 -0.54 5.17
CA ASP A 272 19.26 -1.44 4.06
C ASP A 272 19.90 -0.87 2.78
N ASP A 273 21.14 -1.28 2.51
CA ASP A 273 21.90 -0.82 1.34
C ASP A 273 21.30 -1.32 0.02
N ASP A 274 20.66 -2.50 0.03
CA ASP A 274 19.94 -3.02 -1.14
C ASP A 274 18.73 -2.14 -1.48
N LEU A 275 17.99 -1.68 -0.46
CA LEU A 275 16.88 -0.74 -0.66
C LEU A 275 17.38 0.59 -1.24
N LYS A 276 18.45 1.15 -0.68
CA LYS A 276 19.01 2.42 -1.17
C LYS A 276 19.47 2.30 -2.62
N GLU A 277 20.11 1.18 -2.98
CA GLU A 277 20.53 0.93 -4.36
C GLU A 277 19.33 0.80 -5.31
N LYS A 278 18.23 0.16 -4.87
CA LYS A 278 16.98 0.11 -5.66
C LYS A 278 16.38 1.50 -5.87
N LEU A 279 16.30 2.30 -4.81
CA LEU A 279 15.80 3.67 -4.89
C LEU A 279 16.67 4.53 -5.81
N LYS A 280 17.99 4.41 -5.73
CA LYS A 280 18.93 5.09 -6.61
C LYS A 280 18.70 4.72 -8.07
N LYS A 281 18.59 3.43 -8.40
CA LYS A 281 18.29 2.97 -9.77
C LYS A 281 16.96 3.50 -10.32
N ILE A 282 15.93 3.59 -9.47
CA ILE A 282 14.65 4.19 -9.87
C ILE A 282 14.83 5.69 -10.10
N ALA A 283 15.51 6.39 -9.20
CA ALA A 283 15.76 7.82 -9.31
C ALA A 283 16.53 8.15 -10.60
N GLU A 284 17.62 7.44 -10.90
CA GLU A 284 18.48 7.64 -12.08
C GLU A 284 17.70 7.63 -13.40
N LYS A 285 16.70 6.75 -13.53
CA LYS A 285 15.84 6.70 -14.74
C LYS A 285 14.69 7.69 -14.70
N THR A 286 14.20 8.12 -13.54
CA THR A 286 13.00 8.96 -13.38
C THR A 286 13.14 10.34 -14.05
N ASP A 287 12.34 10.63 -15.06
CA ASP A 287 12.26 11.97 -15.67
C ASP A 287 11.09 12.78 -15.08
N ILE A 288 9.99 12.08 -14.76
CA ILE A 288 8.79 12.65 -14.17
C ILE A 288 8.47 11.89 -12.88
N LEU A 289 8.34 12.62 -11.77
CA LEU A 289 7.90 12.08 -10.48
C LEU A 289 6.47 12.55 -10.18
N VAL A 290 5.57 11.63 -9.87
CA VAL A 290 4.20 11.95 -9.43
C VAL A 290 4.05 11.61 -7.96
N LEU A 291 3.92 12.63 -7.10
CA LEU A 291 3.74 12.51 -5.66
C LEU A 291 2.25 12.48 -5.32
N ILE A 292 1.75 11.38 -4.76
CA ILE A 292 0.33 11.25 -4.42
C ILE A 292 0.15 11.11 -2.92
N GLY A 293 -0.52 12.09 -2.29
CA GLY A 293 -0.92 12.03 -0.89
C GLY A 293 0.24 11.82 0.10
N TYR A 294 1.43 12.31 -0.24
CA TYR A 294 2.63 12.14 0.59
C TYR A 294 2.98 13.41 1.37
N SER A 295 3.15 13.27 2.68
CA SER A 295 3.32 14.40 3.61
C SER A 295 4.74 14.52 4.18
N PHE A 296 5.72 13.81 3.62
CA PHE A 296 7.13 13.80 4.07
C PHE A 296 7.30 13.63 5.60
N PRO A 297 6.81 12.53 6.19
CA PRO A 297 6.93 12.29 7.63
C PRO A 297 8.40 12.26 8.06
N THR A 298 8.73 12.89 9.20
CA THR A 298 10.11 12.93 9.70
C THR A 298 10.71 11.54 9.91
N VAL A 299 9.89 10.54 10.21
CA VAL A 299 10.31 9.14 10.39
C VAL A 299 10.86 8.50 9.09
N ASN A 300 10.48 9.02 7.93
CA ASN A 300 10.91 8.55 6.61
C ASN A 300 12.13 9.32 6.06
N ARG A 301 12.55 10.38 6.75
CA ARG A 301 13.52 11.38 6.25
C ARG A 301 14.78 10.79 5.63
N LEU A 302 15.38 9.75 6.23
CA LEU A 302 16.64 9.21 5.71
C LEU A 302 16.46 8.48 4.38
N VAL A 303 15.35 7.75 4.22
CA VAL A 303 15.02 7.04 2.98
C VAL A 303 14.63 8.04 1.90
N ASP A 304 13.79 9.02 2.25
CA ASP A 304 13.41 10.11 1.34
C ASP A 304 14.65 10.90 0.89
N GLN A 305 15.53 11.27 1.82
CA GLN A 305 16.76 12.00 1.50
C GLN A 305 17.64 11.23 0.51
N ALA A 306 17.77 9.90 0.68
CA ALA A 306 18.54 9.08 -0.25
C ALA A 306 17.94 9.12 -1.67
N PHE A 307 16.62 8.95 -1.79
CA PHE A 307 15.92 8.96 -3.08
C PHE A 307 15.99 10.33 -3.77
N PHE A 308 15.62 11.40 -3.06
CA PHE A 308 15.58 12.75 -3.62
C PHE A 308 16.98 13.29 -3.95
N LYS A 309 18.00 12.97 -3.15
CA LYS A 309 19.39 13.30 -3.50
C LYS A 309 19.81 12.65 -4.82
N SER A 310 19.42 11.39 -5.05
CA SER A 310 19.71 10.74 -6.33
C SER A 310 18.97 11.37 -7.53
N LEU A 311 17.79 11.98 -7.31
CA LEU A 311 17.12 12.77 -8.35
C LEU A 311 17.87 14.07 -8.67
N GLU A 312 18.47 14.70 -7.66
CA GLU A 312 19.25 15.95 -7.81
C GLU A 312 20.56 15.76 -8.55
N GLU A 313 21.20 14.59 -8.37
CA GLU A 313 22.46 14.25 -9.02
C GLU A 313 22.31 13.97 -10.52
N LYS A 314 21.09 13.99 -11.06
CA LYS A 314 20.83 13.82 -12.50
C LYS A 314 21.22 15.06 -13.31
N ASP A 315 21.78 14.80 -14.49
CA ASP A 315 22.06 15.83 -15.49
C ASP A 315 20.78 16.46 -16.07
N SER A 316 19.69 15.68 -16.14
CA SER A 316 18.38 16.15 -16.61
C SER A 316 17.53 16.65 -15.44
N LYS A 317 16.80 17.74 -15.69
CA LYS A 317 15.88 18.31 -14.70
C LYS A 317 14.62 17.45 -14.58
N VAL A 318 14.36 16.95 -13.38
CA VAL A 318 13.16 16.16 -13.06
C VAL A 318 11.95 17.08 -12.88
N GLN A 319 10.83 16.72 -13.51
CA GLN A 319 9.53 17.35 -13.29
C GLN A 319 8.78 16.62 -12.19
N ILE A 320 8.19 17.35 -11.24
CA ILE A 320 7.44 16.78 -10.13
C ILE A 320 5.99 17.24 -10.19
N TYR A 321 5.06 16.31 -10.28
CA TYR A 321 3.64 16.57 -10.12
C TYR A 321 3.22 16.21 -8.70
N THR A 322 2.43 17.04 -8.04
CA THR A 322 1.90 16.74 -6.70
C THR A 322 0.39 16.61 -6.75
N GLN A 323 -0.16 15.58 -6.12
CA GLN A 323 -1.60 15.33 -6.09
C GLN A 323 -2.03 15.03 -4.65
N GLY A 324 -2.92 15.86 -4.12
CA GLY A 324 -3.58 15.65 -2.83
C GLY A 324 -5.04 15.26 -3.00
N LYS A 325 -5.84 15.44 -1.95
CA LYS A 325 -7.32 15.29 -2.03
C LYS A 325 -7.94 16.25 -3.05
N ASP A 326 -7.42 17.47 -3.08
CA ASP A 326 -7.82 18.58 -3.95
C ASP A 326 -6.57 19.41 -4.31
N PHE A 327 -6.73 20.42 -5.16
CA PHE A 327 -5.62 21.31 -5.53
C PHE A 327 -4.98 22.02 -4.32
N SER A 328 -5.75 22.40 -3.30
CA SER A 328 -5.16 23.05 -2.12
C SER A 328 -4.25 22.10 -1.36
N ASP A 329 -4.61 20.82 -1.27
CA ASP A 329 -3.81 19.79 -0.65
C ASP A 329 -2.56 19.46 -1.48
N SER A 330 -2.68 19.44 -2.81
CA SER A 330 -1.55 19.36 -3.72
C SER A 330 -0.51 20.48 -3.49
N VAL A 331 -0.95 21.74 -3.38
CA VAL A 331 -0.08 22.88 -3.04
C VAL A 331 0.58 22.73 -1.66
N LYS A 332 -0.06 22.04 -0.70
CA LYS A 332 0.57 21.74 0.60
C LYS A 332 1.71 20.74 0.43
N ILE A 333 1.55 19.70 -0.39
CA ILE A 333 2.60 18.72 -0.68
C ILE A 333 3.81 19.42 -1.33
N GLU A 334 3.58 20.31 -2.30
CA GLU A 334 4.63 21.14 -2.88
C GLU A 334 5.39 21.94 -1.80
N LYS A 335 4.66 22.62 -0.91
CA LYS A 335 5.28 23.41 0.17
C LYS A 335 6.10 22.55 1.12
N LEU A 336 5.60 21.36 1.47
CA LEU A 336 6.32 20.41 2.33
C LEU A 336 7.60 19.94 1.66
N LEU A 337 7.55 19.55 0.38
CA LEU A 337 8.75 19.18 -0.37
C LEU A 337 9.76 20.32 -0.39
N ASN A 338 9.32 21.54 -0.69
CA ASN A 338 10.19 22.72 -0.67
C ASN A 338 10.85 22.93 0.70
N GLN A 339 10.13 22.72 1.81
CA GLN A 339 10.66 22.82 3.18
C GLN A 339 11.69 21.74 3.53
N CYS A 340 11.75 20.63 2.79
CA CYS A 340 12.80 19.63 2.95
C CYS A 340 14.18 20.14 2.48
N TYR A 341 14.23 21.26 1.76
CA TYR A 341 15.43 21.83 1.17
C TYR A 341 15.91 23.11 1.85
N SER A 342 17.22 23.36 1.76
CA SER A 342 17.82 24.63 2.15
C SER A 342 17.11 25.80 1.45
N ASN A 343 16.81 26.87 2.20
CA ASN A 343 16.05 28.03 1.75
C ASN A 343 14.58 27.77 1.38
N ASN A 344 14.02 26.63 1.79
CA ASN A 344 12.65 26.22 1.47
C ASN A 344 12.38 26.21 -0.05
N LYS A 345 13.35 25.72 -0.83
CA LYS A 345 13.25 25.68 -2.29
C LYS A 345 13.92 24.42 -2.84
N ALA A 346 13.10 23.50 -3.32
CA ALA A 346 13.57 22.32 -4.01
C ALA A 346 14.16 22.71 -5.39
N PRO A 347 15.16 21.96 -5.89
CA PRO A 347 15.79 22.23 -7.19
C PRO A 347 14.98 21.73 -8.40
N PHE A 348 13.73 21.31 -8.20
CA PHE A 348 12.87 20.71 -9.23
C PHE A 348 11.82 21.69 -9.75
N ASP A 349 11.27 21.39 -10.93
CA ASP A 349 10.03 22.03 -11.37
C ASP A 349 8.84 21.28 -10.77
N ILE A 350 8.14 21.91 -9.83
CA ILE A 350 7.02 21.31 -9.11
C ILE A 350 5.70 21.89 -9.63
N PHE A 351 4.76 21.02 -9.96
CA PHE A 351 3.46 21.33 -10.53
C PHE A 351 2.34 20.72 -9.68
N PRO A 352 1.64 21.53 -8.88
CA PRO A 352 0.40 21.11 -8.25
C PRO A 352 -0.65 20.76 -9.31
N VAL A 353 -1.33 19.63 -9.13
CA VAL A 353 -2.43 19.18 -10.00
C VAL A 353 -3.68 18.88 -9.18
N GLU A 354 -4.83 18.91 -9.86
CA GLU A 354 -6.12 18.65 -9.23
C GLU A 354 -6.21 17.21 -8.69
N GLY A 355 -6.82 17.07 -7.52
CA GLY A 355 -7.18 15.78 -6.95
C GLY A 355 -8.47 15.23 -7.55
N GLY A 356 -9.02 14.18 -6.94
CA GLY A 356 -10.37 13.71 -7.25
C GLY A 356 -10.49 12.20 -7.43
N ASP A 357 -11.15 11.79 -8.51
CA ASP A 357 -11.55 10.39 -8.75
C ASP A 357 -10.52 9.57 -9.51
N PHE A 358 -9.44 10.21 -9.97
CA PHE A 358 -8.38 9.57 -10.75
C PHE A 358 -7.01 10.02 -10.25
N PHE A 359 -6.02 9.12 -10.33
CA PHE A 359 -4.64 9.52 -10.17
C PHE A 359 -4.17 10.27 -11.41
N TYR A 360 -3.37 11.31 -11.21
CA TYR A 360 -2.86 12.11 -12.30
C TYR A 360 -1.90 11.28 -13.18
N VAL A 361 -2.17 11.24 -14.48
CA VAL A 361 -1.27 10.67 -15.49
C VAL A 361 -0.70 11.81 -16.33
N PRO A 362 0.63 12.03 -16.33
CA PRO A 362 1.25 13.11 -17.08
C PRO A 362 0.94 13.03 -18.58
N ALA A 363 0.56 14.16 -19.20
CA ALA A 363 0.24 14.23 -20.63
C ALA A 363 1.41 13.79 -21.54
N GLN A 364 2.64 13.97 -21.07
CA GLN A 364 3.88 13.53 -21.71
C GLN A 364 3.92 12.02 -21.97
N TYR A 365 3.13 11.23 -21.22
CA TYR A 365 2.96 9.80 -21.49
C TYR A 365 2.24 9.56 -22.82
N PHE A 366 1.27 10.40 -23.18
CA PHE A 366 0.45 10.26 -24.38
C PHE A 366 1.02 10.98 -25.60
N GLU A 367 2.10 11.74 -25.46
CA GLU A 367 2.74 12.45 -26.58
C GLU A 367 3.19 11.45 -27.65
N THR A 368 2.42 11.36 -28.73
CA THR A 368 2.85 10.70 -29.96
C THR A 368 3.90 11.55 -30.68
N LYS A 369 4.73 10.93 -31.52
CA LYS A 369 5.71 11.65 -32.36
C LYS A 369 5.11 12.73 -33.27
N ASP A 370 3.80 12.71 -33.50
CA ASP A 370 3.09 13.76 -34.23
C ASP A 370 2.65 14.88 -33.27
N GLU A 371 3.26 16.06 -33.45
CA GLU A 371 3.10 17.29 -32.64
C GLU A 371 1.68 17.90 -32.63
N THR A 372 0.71 17.26 -33.29
CA THR A 372 -0.68 17.68 -33.22
C THR A 372 -1.36 16.97 -32.06
N VAL A 373 -1.42 17.65 -30.90
CA VAL A 373 -2.32 17.28 -29.81
C VAL A 373 -3.75 17.31 -30.36
N GLN A 374 -4.30 16.14 -30.68
CA GLN A 374 -5.74 16.01 -30.86
C GLN A 374 -6.35 15.93 -29.47
N VAL A 375 -6.82 17.08 -28.97
CA VAL A 375 -7.73 17.09 -27.82
C VAL A 375 -9.02 16.44 -28.31
N TRP A 376 -9.40 15.33 -27.67
CA TRP A 376 -10.61 14.57 -27.95
C TRP A 376 -11.87 15.41 -27.74
#